data_AF-A0A2E2R427-F1
#
_entry.id   AF-A0A2E2R427-F1
#
_cell.length_a   1.000
_cell.length_b   1.000
_cell.length_c   1.000
_cell.angle_alpha   90.00
_cell.angle_beta   90.00
_cell.angle_gamma   90.00
#
_symmetry.space_group_name_H-M   'P 1'
#
loop_
_entity.id
_entity.type
_entity.pdbx_description
1 polymer ?
#
loop_
_entity_poly.entity_id
_entity_poly.type
_entity_poly.pdbx_seq_one_letter_code
_entity_poly.pdbx_strand_id
1 'polypeptide(L)'
;MTHFDFKEWADLYQVDPVAFEQRREAVLEGYVASVDPEHRLALEQTLFKIRMIRQRSKSPLQSAMESSKLMWESFGKLREQVQKLEQELSPAPLRQNGLRLIDQNYAGDIEKAADASNDQSGPAANLARVIPFTASGKRAH
;
A
#
# COMPACT_ATOMS: atom_id res chain seq x y z
N MET A 1 20.95 8.57 -16.35
CA MET A 1 21.25 7.92 -15.06
C MET A 1 22.75 7.82 -14.92
N THR A 2 23.32 8.50 -13.95
CA THR A 2 24.76 8.47 -13.64
C THR A 2 25.15 7.08 -13.18
N HIS A 3 26.16 6.48 -13.82
CA HIS A 3 26.73 5.19 -13.42
C HIS A 3 27.35 5.32 -12.01
N PHE A 4 26.87 4.54 -11.04
CA PHE A 4 27.47 4.46 -9.71
C PHE A 4 28.56 3.39 -9.72
N ASP A 5 29.80 3.77 -9.45
CA ASP A 5 30.92 2.83 -9.43
C ASP A 5 31.01 2.11 -8.08
N PHE A 6 30.36 0.95 -7.96
CA PHE A 6 30.43 0.15 -6.74
C PHE A 6 31.82 -0.39 -6.44
N LYS A 7 32.65 -0.60 -7.46
CA LYS A 7 33.99 -1.15 -7.30
C LYS A 7 34.90 -0.14 -6.63
N GLU A 8 34.87 1.11 -7.09
CA GLU A 8 35.64 2.20 -6.49
C GLU A 8 35.37 2.35 -4.98
N TRP A 9 34.11 2.32 -4.59
CA TRP A 9 33.72 2.46 -3.17
C TRP A 9 34.09 1.25 -2.32
N ALA A 10 33.99 0.04 -2.89
CA ALA A 10 34.43 -1.18 -2.22
C ALA A 10 35.95 -1.18 -2.02
N ASP A 11 36.71 -0.83 -3.05
CA ASP A 11 38.17 -0.73 -3.00
C ASP A 11 38.60 0.35 -1.98
N LEU A 12 37.92 1.51 -1.96
CA LEU A 12 38.18 2.57 -0.99
C LEU A 12 37.96 2.10 0.45
N TYR A 13 36.89 1.36 0.73
CA TYR A 13 36.63 0.83 2.07
C TYR A 13 37.71 -0.16 2.53
N GLN A 14 38.26 -0.97 1.61
CA GLN A 14 39.32 -1.92 1.95
C GLN A 14 40.66 -1.23 2.25
N VAL A 15 40.96 -0.14 1.56
CA VAL A 15 42.23 0.59 1.71
C VAL A 15 42.17 1.60 2.86
N ASP A 16 41.11 2.39 2.92
CA ASP A 16 40.92 3.45 3.90
C ASP A 16 39.42 3.57 4.31
N PRO A 17 39.02 2.86 5.38
CA PRO A 17 37.66 2.93 5.90
C PRO A 17 37.25 4.34 6.37
N VAL A 18 38.20 5.17 6.80
CA VAL A 18 37.91 6.53 7.30
C VAL A 18 37.59 7.45 6.13
N ALA A 19 38.39 7.40 5.05
CA ALA A 19 38.11 8.14 3.83
C ALA A 19 36.79 7.71 3.17
N PHE A 20 36.46 6.41 3.21
CA PHE A 20 35.15 5.92 2.78
C PHE A 20 34.01 6.59 3.54
N GLU A 21 34.08 6.64 4.87
CA GLU A 21 33.00 7.24 5.69
C GLU A 21 32.87 8.74 5.45
N GLN A 22 33.99 9.46 5.31
CA GLN A 22 33.98 10.89 4.97
C GLN A 22 33.32 11.14 3.60
N ARG A 23 33.69 10.35 2.57
CA ARG A 23 33.11 10.46 1.23
C ARG A 23 31.62 10.11 1.23
N ARG A 24 31.23 9.04 1.94
CA ARG A 24 29.82 8.65 2.10
C ARG A 24 29.01 9.80 2.68
N GLU A 25 29.54 10.43 3.73
CA GLU A 25 28.86 11.52 4.41
C GLU A 25 28.70 12.75 3.50
N ALA A 26 29.75 13.14 2.78
CA ALA A 26 29.71 14.27 1.86
C ALA A 26 28.68 14.06 0.73
N VAL A 27 28.58 12.85 0.18
CA VAL A 27 27.60 12.53 -0.87
C VAL A 27 26.17 12.63 -0.34
N LEU A 28 25.90 12.10 0.86
CA LEU A 28 24.56 12.10 1.44
C LEU A 28 24.13 13.50 1.88
N GLU A 29 25.00 14.25 2.54
CA GLU A 29 24.73 15.64 2.92
C GLU A 29 24.56 16.53 1.68
N GLY A 30 25.38 16.33 0.64
CA GLY A 30 25.22 17.01 -0.65
C GLY A 30 23.86 16.73 -1.29
N TYR A 31 23.40 15.47 -1.25
CA TYR A 31 22.07 15.12 -1.74
C TYR A 31 20.96 15.78 -0.92
N VAL A 32 21.02 15.69 0.41
CA VAL A 32 20.01 16.31 1.30
C VAL A 32 19.95 17.83 1.10
N ALA A 33 21.09 18.50 0.93
CA ALA A 33 21.16 19.92 0.66
C ALA A 33 20.59 20.32 -0.71
N SER A 34 20.56 19.40 -1.68
CA SER A 34 20.05 19.65 -3.03
C SER A 34 18.53 19.54 -3.15
N VAL A 35 17.85 18.96 -2.15
CA VAL A 35 16.41 18.74 -2.16
C VAL A 35 15.66 19.97 -1.65
N ASP A 36 14.44 20.18 -2.18
CA ASP A 36 13.56 21.27 -1.77
C ASP A 36 13.34 21.33 -0.24
N PRO A 37 13.23 22.55 0.34
CA PRO A 37 13.10 22.72 1.79
C PRO A 37 11.90 21.97 2.41
N GLU A 38 10.82 21.79 1.64
CA GLU A 38 9.63 21.05 2.08
C GLU A 38 9.93 19.59 2.45
N HIS A 39 10.89 18.95 1.75
CA HIS A 39 11.23 17.54 1.95
C HIS A 39 12.54 17.35 2.72
N ARG A 40 13.36 18.40 2.83
CA ARG A 40 14.68 18.34 3.46
C ARG A 40 14.65 17.82 4.90
N LEU A 41 13.73 18.33 5.73
CA LEU A 41 13.62 17.91 7.14
C LEU A 41 13.35 16.41 7.28
N ALA A 42 12.46 15.85 6.45
CA ALA A 42 12.14 14.43 6.47
C ALA A 42 13.34 13.55 6.05
N LEU A 43 14.13 14.02 5.08
CA LEU A 43 15.36 13.36 4.66
C LEU A 43 16.45 13.41 5.73
N GLU A 44 16.66 14.55 6.37
CA GLU A 44 17.60 14.70 7.48
C GLU A 44 17.27 13.74 8.63
N GLN A 45 16.00 13.65 9.01
CA GLN A 45 15.54 12.71 10.04
C GLN A 45 15.74 11.24 9.63
N THR A 46 15.52 10.91 8.36
CA THR A 46 15.72 9.56 7.84
C THR A 46 17.21 9.19 7.84
N LEU A 47 18.07 10.10 7.37
CA LEU A 47 19.51 9.93 7.36
C LEU A 47 20.06 9.79 8.78
N PHE A 48 19.57 10.59 9.73
CA PHE A 48 19.92 10.45 11.15
C PHE A 48 19.58 9.07 11.70
N LYS A 49 18.38 8.53 11.41
CA LYS A 49 17.99 7.17 11.84
C LYS A 49 18.94 6.11 11.27
N ILE A 50 19.31 6.22 9.99
CA ILE A 50 20.24 5.30 9.34
C ILE A 50 21.63 5.38 9.99
N ARG A 51 22.12 6.59 10.33
CA ARG A 51 23.38 6.77 11.06
C ARG A 51 23.36 6.07 12.41
N MET A 52 22.28 6.23 13.18
CA MET A 52 22.12 5.54 14.47
C MET A 52 22.08 4.02 14.31
N ILE A 53 21.42 3.52 13.27
CA ILE A 53 21.42 2.09 12.91
C ILE A 53 22.86 1.61 12.63
N ARG A 54 23.64 2.36 11.86
CA ARG A 54 25.04 2.00 11.57
C ARG A 54 25.89 1.96 12.83
N GLN A 55 25.78 2.97 13.69
CA GLN A 55 26.57 3.05 14.94
C GLN A 55 26.28 1.91 15.91
N ARG A 56 25.01 1.47 16.02
CA ARG A 56 24.62 0.39 16.95
C ARG A 56 24.80 -1.03 16.37
N SER A 57 24.97 -1.15 15.05
CA SER A 57 25.06 -2.46 14.39
C SER A 57 26.44 -3.07 14.57
N LYS A 58 26.49 -4.40 14.72
CA LYS A 58 27.75 -5.14 14.90
C LYS A 58 28.44 -5.47 13.57
N SER A 59 27.72 -5.33 12.45
CA SER A 59 28.26 -5.56 11.11
C SER A 59 27.56 -4.70 10.05
N PRO A 60 28.20 -4.45 8.90
CA PRO A 60 27.58 -3.73 7.78
C PRO A 60 26.29 -4.41 7.28
N LEU A 61 26.26 -5.74 7.24
CA LEU A 61 25.08 -6.51 6.83
C LEU A 61 23.91 -6.30 7.80
N GLN A 62 24.17 -6.36 9.12
CA GLN A 62 23.14 -6.09 10.12
C GLN A 62 22.57 -4.68 9.95
N SER A 63 23.44 -3.68 9.73
CA SER A 63 22.98 -2.31 9.48
C SER A 63 22.11 -2.20 8.22
N ALA A 64 22.43 -2.93 7.16
CA ALA A 64 21.66 -2.94 5.92
C ALA A 64 20.27 -3.58 6.11
N MET A 65 20.20 -4.66 6.89
CA MET A 65 18.92 -5.32 7.23
C MET A 65 18.03 -4.40 8.07
N GLU A 66 18.59 -3.76 9.11
CA GLU A 66 17.85 -2.84 9.97
C GLU A 66 17.41 -1.57 9.23
N SER A 67 18.24 -1.06 8.30
CA SER A 67 17.86 0.07 7.44
C SER A 67 16.74 -0.33 6.46
N SER A 68 16.81 -1.54 5.91
CA SER A 68 15.73 -2.09 5.07
C SER A 68 14.42 -2.27 5.85
N LYS A 69 14.49 -2.65 7.13
CA LYS A 69 13.31 -2.73 8.00
C LYS A 69 12.63 -1.37 8.16
N LEU A 70 13.40 -0.31 8.39
CA LEU A 70 12.87 1.07 8.47
C LEU A 70 12.12 1.48 7.18
N MET A 71 12.65 1.08 6.02
CA MET A 71 11.99 1.28 4.73
C MET A 71 10.65 0.55 4.65
N TRP A 72 10.61 -0.74 5.02
CA TRP A 72 9.37 -1.53 5.03
C TRP A 72 8.31 -0.99 6.00
N GLU A 73 8.71 -0.53 7.18
CA GLU A 73 7.81 0.13 8.13
C GLU A 73 7.20 1.40 7.53
N SER A 74 8.00 2.21 6.84
CA SER A 74 7.54 3.43 6.18
C SER A 74 6.58 3.12 5.03
N PHE A 75 6.88 2.08 4.25
CA PHE A 75 5.99 1.60 3.19
C PHE A 75 4.66 1.08 3.74
N GLY A 76 4.68 0.35 4.86
CA GLY A 76 3.48 -0.11 5.55
C GLY A 76 2.57 1.05 5.98
N LYS A 77 3.16 2.09 6.59
CA LYS A 77 2.44 3.32 6.97
C LYS A 77 1.83 4.03 5.77
N LEU A 78 2.57 4.15 4.67
CA LEU A 78 2.06 4.76 3.45
C LEU A 78 0.83 3.99 2.94
N ARG A 79 0.90 2.66 2.87
CA ARG A 79 -0.23 1.82 2.46
C ARG A 79 -1.46 2.03 3.35
N GLU A 80 -1.26 2.10 4.68
CA GLU A 80 -2.35 2.37 5.62
C GLU A 80 -3.00 3.74 5.39
N GLN A 81 -2.21 4.79 5.14
CA GLN A 81 -2.74 6.12 4.84
C GLN A 81 -3.52 6.14 3.53
N VAL A 82 -3.02 5.48 2.49
CA VAL A 82 -3.72 5.36 1.20
C VAL A 82 -5.06 4.64 1.39
N GLN A 83 -5.07 3.51 2.10
CA GLN A 83 -6.31 2.76 2.37
C GLN A 83 -7.34 3.60 3.15
N LYS A 84 -6.88 4.39 4.13
CA LYS A 84 -7.73 5.28 4.89
C LYS A 84 -8.37 6.35 3.99
N LEU A 85 -7.57 6.99 3.13
CA LEU A 85 -8.06 7.97 2.17
C LEU A 85 -9.07 7.35 1.19
N GLU A 86 -8.80 6.15 0.68
CA GLU A 86 -9.75 5.42 -0.18
C GLU A 86 -11.08 5.16 0.54
N GLN A 87 -11.05 4.82 1.83
CA GLN A 87 -12.27 4.59 2.62
C GLN A 87 -13.06 5.88 2.87
N GLU A 88 -12.38 7.00 3.11
CA GLU A 88 -13.01 8.33 3.26
C GLU A 88 -13.63 8.84 1.96
N LEU A 89 -12.99 8.54 0.82
CA LEU A 89 -13.48 8.88 -0.52
C LEU A 89 -14.57 7.93 -1.02
N SER A 90 -14.65 6.70 -0.48
CA SER A 90 -15.69 5.75 -0.85
C SER A 90 -17.05 6.25 -0.35
N PRO A 91 -18.08 6.35 -1.21
CA PRO A 91 -19.42 6.70 -0.75
C PRO A 91 -19.85 5.68 0.31
N ALA A 92 -20.44 6.18 1.41
CA ALA A 92 -20.96 5.34 2.48
C ALA A 92 -21.82 4.24 1.85
N PRO A 93 -21.68 2.96 2.28
CA PRO A 93 -22.56 1.92 1.79
C PRO A 93 -23.99 2.39 2.05
N LEU A 94 -24.80 2.49 0.99
CA LEU A 94 -26.21 2.81 1.10
C LEU A 94 -26.75 1.89 2.18
N ARG A 95 -27.14 2.46 3.33
CA ARG A 95 -27.84 1.70 4.34
C ARG A 95 -29.05 1.17 3.60
N GLN A 96 -29.11 -0.15 3.42
CA GLN A 96 -30.34 -0.84 3.07
C GLN A 96 -31.27 -0.70 4.29
N ASN A 97 -31.72 0.53 4.55
CA ASN A 97 -32.92 0.77 5.31
C ASN A 97 -33.99 0.05 4.48
N GLY A 98 -34.52 -1.03 5.04
CA GLY A 98 -35.37 -2.01 4.37
C GLY A 98 -36.72 -1.49 3.91
N LEU A 99 -36.79 -0.35 3.23
CA LEU A 99 -37.89 -0.03 2.35
C LEU A 99 -37.67 -0.77 1.03
N ARG A 100 -38.11 -2.02 1.01
CA ARG A 100 -38.46 -2.66 -0.26
C ARG A 100 -39.62 -1.85 -0.83
N LEU A 101 -39.41 -1.22 -1.98
CA LEU A 101 -40.50 -0.71 -2.81
C LEU A 101 -41.28 -1.94 -3.28
N ILE A 102 -42.41 -2.23 -2.62
CA ILE A 102 -43.35 -3.23 -3.12
C ILE A 102 -43.96 -2.61 -4.37
N ASP A 103 -43.69 -3.20 -5.53
CA ASP A 103 -44.40 -2.85 -6.75
C ASP A 103 -45.89 -3.12 -6.51
N GLN A 104 -46.73 -2.08 -6.62
CA GLN A 104 -48.18 -2.17 -6.41
C GLN A 104 -48.85 -3.15 -7.39
N ASN A 105 -48.14 -3.58 -8.43
CA ASN A 105 -48.62 -4.57 -9.39
C ASN A 105 -48.60 -6.03 -8.87
N TYR A 106 -48.03 -6.30 -7.68
CA TYR A 106 -48.02 -7.66 -7.10
C TYR A 106 -49.28 -8.02 -6.30
N ALA A 107 -50.26 -7.13 -6.18
CA ALA A 107 -51.52 -7.42 -5.51
C ALA A 107 -52.48 -8.28 -6.37
N GLY A 108 -52.21 -8.46 -7.66
CA GLY A 108 -53.08 -9.21 -8.58
C GLY A 108 -52.93 -10.72 -8.56
N ASP A 109 -51.82 -11.25 -8.02
CA ASP A 109 -51.49 -12.68 -8.19
C ASP A 109 -51.78 -13.53 -6.94
N ILE A 110 -52.22 -12.94 -5.83
CA ILE A 110 -52.49 -13.68 -4.59
C ILE A 110 -53.82 -14.45 -4.64
N GLU A 111 -54.78 -14.06 -5.48
CA GLU A 111 -56.07 -14.77 -5.56
C GLU A 111 -56.04 -16.06 -6.39
N LYS A 112 -54.93 -16.37 -7.11
CA LYS A 112 -54.84 -17.59 -7.93
C LYS A 112 -54.00 -18.73 -7.34
N ALA A 113 -53.38 -18.53 -6.18
CA ALA A 113 -52.52 -19.54 -5.54
C ALA A 113 -53.19 -20.30 -4.38
N ALA A 114 -54.51 -20.14 -4.18
CA ALA A 114 -55.23 -20.85 -3.13
C ALA A 114 -55.61 -22.31 -3.49
N ASP A 115 -55.47 -22.72 -4.75
CA ASP A 115 -55.78 -24.09 -5.21
C ASP A 115 -54.56 -24.75 -5.88
N ALA A 116 -53.59 -25.18 -5.07
CA ALA A 116 -52.72 -26.30 -5.39
C ALA A 116 -51.87 -26.66 -4.16
N SER A 117 -52.40 -27.53 -3.32
CA SER A 117 -51.62 -28.33 -2.40
C SER A 117 -50.74 -29.30 -3.19
N ASN A 118 -49.40 -29.20 -3.09
CA ASN A 118 -48.57 -30.37 -2.79
C ASN A 118 -47.13 -29.99 -2.36
N ASP A 119 -46.77 -30.53 -1.21
CA ASP A 119 -45.47 -30.90 -0.67
C ASP A 119 -44.22 -30.78 -1.59
N GLN A 120 -43.23 -29.98 -1.17
CA GLN A 120 -41.83 -30.43 -1.10
C GLN A 120 -40.90 -29.43 -0.37
N SER A 121 -40.16 -30.00 0.57
CA SER A 121 -39.16 -29.39 1.44
C SER A 121 -37.89 -28.93 0.69
N GLY A 122 -37.32 -27.79 1.11
CA GLY A 122 -35.92 -27.43 0.84
C GLY A 122 -35.61 -25.95 1.08
N PRO A 123 -34.53 -25.58 1.80
CA PRO A 123 -34.18 -24.17 1.97
C PRO A 123 -33.63 -23.64 0.64
N ALA A 124 -34.24 -22.59 0.11
CA ALA A 124 -33.78 -21.93 -1.11
C ALA A 124 -32.34 -21.42 -0.90
N ALA A 125 -31.40 -22.06 -1.60
CA ALA A 125 -29.99 -21.70 -1.59
C ALA A 125 -29.82 -20.24 -2.03
N ASN A 126 -29.15 -19.45 -1.19
CA ASN A 126 -28.66 -18.12 -1.55
C ASN A 126 -27.59 -18.29 -2.66
N LEU A 127 -28.01 -18.26 -3.92
CA LEU A 127 -27.12 -18.20 -5.07
C LEU A 127 -26.53 -16.78 -5.14
N ALA A 128 -25.34 -16.61 -4.56
CA ALA A 128 -24.51 -15.43 -4.81
C ALA A 128 -24.21 -15.35 -6.31
N ARG A 129 -24.66 -14.28 -6.96
CA ARG A 129 -24.40 -14.04 -8.38
C ARG A 129 -22.96 -13.56 -8.55
N VAL A 130 -22.11 -14.38 -9.16
CA VAL A 130 -20.75 -14.00 -9.58
C VAL A 130 -20.87 -12.96 -10.70
N ILE A 131 -20.29 -11.78 -10.49
CA ILE A 131 -20.16 -10.75 -11.54
C ILE A 131 -18.81 -10.97 -12.23
N PRO A 132 -18.76 -11.23 -13.54
CA PRO A 132 -17.48 -11.40 -14.24
C PRO A 132 -16.75 -10.05 -14.36
N PHE A 133 -15.47 -10.06 -14.00
CA PHE A 133 -14.53 -8.97 -14.20
C PHE A 133 -14.26 -8.80 -15.71
N THR A 134 -14.58 -7.63 -16.27
CA THR A 134 -14.15 -7.27 -17.62
C THR A 134 -12.98 -6.29 -17.51
N ALA A 135 -11.79 -6.75 -17.87
CA ALA A 135 -10.62 -5.90 -18.01
C ALA A 135 -10.77 -5.07 -19.29
N SER A 136 -11.31 -3.86 -19.20
CA SER A 136 -11.27 -2.92 -20.33
C SER A 136 -9.87 -2.31 -20.44
N GLY A 137 -8.96 -3.04 -21.08
CA GLY A 137 -7.67 -2.52 -21.50
C GLY A 137 -7.83 -1.64 -22.73
N LYS A 138 -8.05 -0.33 -22.55
CA LYS A 138 -7.72 0.65 -23.59
C LYS A 138 -6.23 0.96 -23.50
N ARG A 139 -5.46 0.34 -24.40
CA ARG A 139 -4.13 0.86 -24.77
C ARG A 139 -4.36 2.15 -25.55
N ALA A 140 -3.89 3.27 -25.01
CA ALA A 140 -3.78 4.51 -25.76
C ALA A 140 -2.64 4.33 -26.79
N HIS A 141 -2.96 4.67 -28.05
CA HIS A 141 -2.01 4.83 -29.14
C HIS A 141 -1.19 6.10 -28.95
#